data_AF-A0A1V5K9T1-F1
#
_entry.id   AF-A0A1V5K9T1-F1
#
_cell.length_a   1.000
_cell.length_b   1.000
_cell.length_c   1.000
_cell.angle_alpha   90.00
_cell.angle_beta   90.00
_cell.angle_gamma   90.00
#
_symmetry.space_group_name_H-M   'P 1'
#
loop_
_entity.id
_entity.type
_entity.pdbx_description
1 polymer ?
#
loop_
_entity_poly.entity_id
_entity_poly.type
_entity_poly.pdbx_seq_one_letter_code
_entity_poly.pdbx_strand_id
1 'polypeptide(L)'
;MTENTKKILVNTGLALSVFVIAFFIMAPLEVVRRAKREFLEGEKHLSFYKNAELKKQFYDEQLSKKKISEPQYKMLMEDNSLKNAYVQYQTVIDLFTPPESKWVRKSRERLKEIEPEYNAWVQQLQKEIEAASYKNKAK
;
A
#
# COMPACT_ATOMS: atom_id res chain seq x y z
N MET A 1 17.35 -52.30 -9.35
CA MET A 1 17.52 -50.84 -9.55
C MET A 1 19.01 -50.54 -9.67
N THR A 2 19.46 -49.93 -10.76
CA THR A 2 20.90 -49.67 -10.99
C THR A 2 21.38 -48.49 -10.15
N GLU A 3 22.68 -48.40 -9.92
CA GLU A 3 23.30 -47.28 -9.20
C GLU A 3 22.97 -45.92 -9.84
N ASN A 4 22.89 -45.89 -11.18
CA ASN A 4 22.48 -44.72 -11.95
C ASN A 4 21.02 -44.34 -11.70
N THR A 5 20.10 -45.32 -11.63
CA THR A 5 18.70 -45.03 -11.29
C THR A 5 18.58 -44.46 -9.88
N LYS A 6 19.38 -44.94 -8.91
CA LYS A 6 19.41 -44.39 -7.55
C LYS A 6 19.91 -42.93 -7.54
N LYS A 7 20.99 -42.62 -8.26
CA LYS A 7 21.53 -41.26 -8.37
C LYS A 7 20.53 -40.29 -9.02
N ILE A 8 19.86 -40.72 -10.09
CA ILE A 8 18.81 -39.93 -10.74
C ILE A 8 17.67 -39.66 -9.76
N LEU A 9 17.19 -40.68 -9.05
CA LEU A 9 16.08 -40.54 -8.09
C LEU A 9 16.42 -39.55 -6.97
N VAL A 10 17.64 -39.63 -6.43
CA VAL A 10 18.14 -38.72 -5.38
C VAL A 10 18.22 -37.29 -5.90
N ASN A 11 18.81 -37.08 -7.07
CA ASN A 11 18.96 -35.75 -7.66
C ASN A 11 17.60 -35.12 -8.00
N THR A 12 16.67 -35.89 -8.56
CA THR A 12 15.30 -35.43 -8.84
C THR A 12 14.55 -35.09 -7.55
N GLY A 13 14.65 -35.94 -6.52
CA GLY A 13 14.05 -35.64 -5.21
C GLY A 13 14.61 -34.36 -4.57
N LEU A 14 15.93 -34.15 -4.69
CA LEU A 14 16.60 -32.96 -4.17
C LEU A 14 16.16 -31.70 -4.93
N ALA A 15 16.07 -31.76 -6.26
CA ALA A 15 15.54 -30.67 -7.08
C ALA A 15 14.08 -30.31 -6.69
N LEU A 16 13.21 -31.31 -6.55
CA LEU A 16 11.82 -31.08 -6.14
C LEU A 16 11.73 -30.44 -4.75
N SER A 17 12.56 -30.88 -3.80
CA SER A 17 12.58 -30.30 -2.45
C SER A 17 12.96 -28.82 -2.44
N VAL A 18 13.91 -28.40 -3.30
CA VAL A 18 14.29 -26.98 -3.45
C VAL A 18 13.12 -26.15 -3.98
N PHE A 19 12.37 -26.64 -4.96
CA PHE A 19 11.18 -25.94 -5.47
C PHE A 19 10.08 -25.81 -4.41
N VAL A 20 9.87 -26.87 -3.62
CA VAL A 20 8.91 -26.84 -2.50
C VAL A 20 9.34 -25.80 -1.46
N ILE A 21 10.61 -25.83 -1.02
CA ILE A 21 11.14 -24.86 -0.06
C ILE A 21 11.06 -23.43 -0.61
N ALA A 22 11.44 -23.22 -1.87
CA ALA A 22 11.34 -21.91 -2.52
C ALA A 22 9.89 -21.41 -2.56
N PHE A 23 8.92 -22.27 -2.89
CA PHE A 23 7.51 -21.90 -2.90
C PHE A 23 6.99 -21.53 -1.51
N PHE A 24 7.28 -22.34 -0.48
CA PHE A 24 6.78 -22.12 0.87
C PHE A 24 7.52 -21.01 1.64
N ILE A 25 8.75 -20.65 1.25
CA ILE A 25 9.54 -19.62 1.94
C ILE A 25 9.58 -18.31 1.16
N MET A 26 9.81 -18.33 -0.16
CA MET A 26 9.95 -17.09 -0.93
C MET A 26 8.63 -16.34 -1.07
N ALA A 27 7.50 -17.04 -1.27
CA ALA A 27 6.21 -16.36 -1.44
C ALA A 27 5.81 -15.57 -0.18
N PRO A 28 5.86 -16.13 1.06
CA PRO A 28 5.59 -15.33 2.26
C PRO A 28 6.58 -14.18 2.47
N LEU A 29 7.87 -14.38 2.16
CA LEU A 29 8.86 -13.31 2.28
C LEU A 29 8.60 -12.16 1.30
N GLU A 30 8.20 -12.46 0.07
CA GLU A 30 7.82 -11.44 -0.89
C GLU A 30 6.59 -10.67 -0.43
N VAL A 31 5.55 -11.37 0.03
CA VAL A 31 4.34 -10.76 0.59
C VAL A 31 4.68 -9.82 1.75
N VAL A 32 5.54 -10.24 2.68
CA VAL A 32 6.01 -9.40 3.79
C VAL A 32 6.77 -8.15 3.31
N ARG A 33 7.58 -8.28 2.25
CA ARG A 33 8.30 -7.12 1.66
C ARG A 33 7.34 -6.15 0.99
N ARG A 34 6.32 -6.65 0.27
CA ARG A 34 5.27 -5.80 -0.32
C ARG A 34 4.45 -5.10 0.77
N ALA A 35 4.09 -5.81 1.84
CA ALA A 35 3.45 -5.25 3.02
C ALA A 35 4.28 -4.11 3.64
N LYS A 36 5.59 -4.31 3.77
CA LYS A 36 6.49 -3.24 4.26
C LYS A 36 6.44 -2.01 3.37
N ARG A 37 6.51 -2.19 2.06
CA ARG A 37 6.54 -1.09 1.09
C ARG A 37 5.26 -0.27 1.15
N GLU A 38 4.10 -0.93 1.04
CA GLU A 38 2.82 -0.22 1.09
C GLU A 38 2.56 0.41 2.47
N PHE A 39 2.99 -0.24 3.56
CA PHE A 39 2.92 0.38 4.89
C PHE A 39 3.75 1.68 4.97
N LEU A 40 4.98 1.67 4.45
CA LEU A 40 5.84 2.87 4.44
C LEU A 40 5.28 3.97 3.54
N GLU A 41 4.62 3.60 2.44
CA GLU A 41 3.90 4.54 1.59
C GLU A 41 2.72 5.17 2.35
N GLY A 42 1.98 4.37 3.14
CA GLY A 42 0.96 4.84 4.06
C GLY A 42 1.51 5.83 5.11
N GLU A 43 2.64 5.50 5.76
CA GLU A 43 3.29 6.40 6.74
C GLU A 43 3.73 7.73 6.11
N LYS A 44 4.17 7.71 4.85
CA LYS A 44 4.51 8.94 4.09
C LYS A 44 3.26 9.80 3.86
N HIS A 45 2.15 9.21 3.44
CA HIS A 45 0.92 9.97 3.27
C HIS A 45 0.35 10.48 4.61
N LEU A 46 0.46 9.69 5.68
CA LEU A 46 0.06 10.12 7.00
C LEU A 46 0.92 11.28 7.50
N SER A 47 2.23 11.29 7.23
CA SER A 47 3.10 12.42 7.58
C SER A 47 2.75 13.68 6.78
N PHE A 48 2.40 13.55 5.50
CA PHE A 48 1.90 14.65 4.67
C PHE A 48 0.56 15.20 5.15
N TYR A 49 -0.33 14.33 5.64
CA TYR A 49 -1.59 14.76 6.24
C TYR A 49 -1.35 15.55 7.53
N LYS A 50 -0.47 15.06 8.40
CA LYS A 50 -0.11 15.73 9.65
C LYS A 50 0.66 17.05 9.44
N ASN A 51 1.41 17.15 8.34
CA ASN A 51 2.18 18.34 8.01
C ASN A 51 2.22 18.56 6.48
N ALA A 52 1.41 19.50 6.01
CA ALA A 52 1.30 19.85 4.59
C ALA A 52 2.60 20.43 4.00
N GLU A 53 3.45 21.05 4.83
CA GLU A 53 4.74 21.58 4.36
C GLU A 53 5.69 20.45 3.93
N LEU A 54 5.66 19.30 4.61
CA LEU A 54 6.44 18.11 4.20
C LEU A 54 6.01 17.60 2.83
N LYS A 55 4.70 17.63 2.54
CA LYS A 55 4.15 17.26 1.23
C LYS A 55 4.71 18.15 0.14
N LYS A 56 4.66 19.47 0.37
CA LYS A 56 5.16 20.48 -0.55
C LYS A 56 6.65 20.30 -0.81
N GLN A 57 7.47 20.25 0.25
CA GLN A 57 8.92 20.07 0.15
C GLN A 57 9.30 18.82 -0.64
N PHE A 58 8.62 17.70 -0.36
CA PHE A 58 8.84 16.45 -1.07
C PHE A 58 8.56 16.57 -2.57
N TYR A 59 7.41 17.14 -2.96
CA TYR A 59 7.06 17.24 -4.37
C TYR A 59 7.82 18.35 -5.10
N ASP A 60 8.20 19.44 -4.43
CA ASP A 60 9.09 20.47 -4.98
C ASP A 60 10.46 19.88 -5.34
N GLU A 61 11.00 19.03 -4.46
CA GLU A 61 12.25 18.29 -4.73
C GLU A 61 12.09 17.35 -5.93
N GLN A 62 10.98 16.63 -6.02
CA GLN A 62 10.74 15.69 -7.13
C GLN A 62 10.55 16.41 -8.47
N LEU A 63 9.89 17.58 -8.45
CA LEU A 63 9.71 18.44 -9.62
C LEU A 63 11.02 19.06 -10.07
N SER A 64 11.83 19.61 -9.15
CA SER A 64 13.15 20.16 -9.47
C SER A 64 14.11 19.11 -10.03
N LYS A 65 14.01 17.86 -9.56
CA LYS A 65 14.75 16.70 -10.10
C LYS A 65 14.15 16.15 -11.40
N LYS A 66 13.09 16.77 -11.95
CA LYS A 66 12.36 16.34 -13.16
C LYS A 66 11.87 14.88 -13.10
N LYS A 67 11.59 14.37 -11.90
CA LYS A 67 11.03 13.02 -11.71
C LYS A 67 9.51 13.00 -11.89
N ILE A 68 8.87 14.16 -11.78
CA ILE A 68 7.45 14.39 -12.04
C ILE A 68 7.29 15.59 -12.95
N SER A 69 6.18 15.64 -13.68
CA SER A 69 5.82 16.78 -14.53
C SER A 69 5.03 17.83 -13.75
N GLU A 70 4.94 19.05 -14.28
CA GLU A 70 4.12 20.14 -13.69
C GLU A 70 2.64 19.74 -13.52
N PRO A 71 1.95 19.11 -14.50
CA PRO A 71 0.59 18.62 -14.28
C PRO A 71 0.50 17.57 -13.17
N GLN A 72 1.48 16.65 -13.11
CA GLN A 72 1.52 15.62 -12.09
C GLN A 72 1.75 16.22 -10.69
N TYR A 73 2.59 17.24 -10.57
CA TYR A 73 2.81 17.97 -9.33
C TYR A 73 1.51 18.59 -8.82
N LYS A 74 0.76 19.30 -9.68
CA LYS A 74 -0.52 19.92 -9.29
C LYS A 74 -1.52 18.88 -8.78
N MET A 75 -1.69 17.79 -9.52
CA MET A 75 -2.56 16.69 -9.11
C MET A 75 -2.13 16.10 -7.75
N LEU A 76 -0.83 15.86 -7.56
CA LEU A 76 -0.30 15.31 -6.30
C LEU A 76 -0.49 16.29 -5.13
N MET A 77 -0.37 17.59 -5.36
CA MET A 77 -0.58 18.62 -4.33
C MET A 77 -2.05 18.75 -3.93
N GLU A 78 -2.98 18.63 -4.88
CA GLU A 78 -4.43 18.64 -4.63
C GLU A 78 -4.95 17.37 -3.97
N ASP A 79 -4.24 16.24 -4.14
CA ASP A 79 -4.72 14.95 -3.64
C ASP A 79 -4.79 14.86 -2.12
N ASN A 80 -5.78 14.11 -1.61
CA ASN A 80 -6.02 14.01 -0.18
C ASN A 80 -5.08 12.98 0.47
N SER A 81 -4.14 13.48 1.28
CA SER A 81 -3.14 12.64 1.96
C SER A 81 -3.74 11.67 2.98
N LEU A 82 -4.82 12.05 3.69
CA LEU A 82 -5.49 11.15 4.66
C LEU A 82 -6.13 9.96 3.95
N LYS A 83 -6.86 10.22 2.86
CA LYS A 83 -7.43 9.17 1.99
C LYS A 83 -6.34 8.23 1.50
N ASN A 84 -5.22 8.76 1.01
CA ASN A 84 -4.13 7.92 0.50
C ASN A 84 -3.48 7.08 1.60
N ALA A 85 -3.29 7.63 2.80
CA ALA A 85 -2.81 6.86 3.94
C ALA A 85 -3.75 5.71 4.27
N TYR A 86 -5.06 5.99 4.36
CA TYR A 86 -6.10 4.99 4.62
C TYR A 86 -6.07 3.85 3.58
N VAL A 87 -6.10 4.20 2.29
CA VAL A 87 -6.08 3.21 1.20
C VAL A 87 -4.81 2.35 1.25
N GLN A 88 -3.65 2.93 1.57
CA GLN A 88 -2.41 2.17 1.65
C GLN A 88 -2.39 1.19 2.84
N TYR A 89 -2.85 1.60 4.03
CA TYR A 89 -2.95 0.68 5.15
C TYR A 89 -4.00 -0.42 4.92
N GLN A 90 -5.13 -0.06 4.30
CA GLN A 90 -6.16 -1.04 3.92
C GLN A 90 -5.60 -2.06 2.91
N THR A 91 -4.87 -1.58 1.90
CA THR A 91 -4.18 -2.44 0.92
C THR A 91 -3.23 -3.43 1.60
N VAL A 92 -2.52 -2.99 2.66
CA VAL A 92 -1.61 -3.89 3.38
C VAL A 92 -2.37 -5.07 4.01
N ILE A 93 -3.51 -4.80 4.61
CA ILE A 93 -4.29 -5.81 5.33
C ILE A 93 -4.99 -6.74 4.34
N ASP A 94 -5.57 -6.18 3.27
CA ASP A 94 -6.39 -6.93 2.33
C ASP A 94 -5.56 -7.79 1.37
N LEU A 95 -4.41 -7.28 0.91
CA LEU A 95 -3.63 -7.95 -0.14
C LEU A 95 -2.41 -8.73 0.35
N PHE A 96 -1.93 -8.46 1.56
CA PHE A 96 -0.70 -9.09 2.08
C PHE A 96 -0.92 -9.93 3.34
N THR A 97 -2.14 -10.47 3.48
CA THR A 97 -2.51 -11.43 4.52
C THR A 97 -3.07 -12.70 3.86
N PRO A 98 -2.58 -13.91 4.18
CA PRO A 98 -1.47 -14.24 5.10
C PRO A 98 -0.06 -14.03 4.49
N PRO A 99 1.01 -13.93 5.30
CA PRO A 99 1.05 -14.10 6.77
C PRO A 99 0.73 -12.81 7.55
N GLU A 100 0.32 -12.96 8.82
CA GLU A 100 0.12 -11.83 9.75
C GLU A 100 1.48 -11.26 10.19
N SER A 101 2.08 -10.46 9.30
CA SER A 101 3.38 -9.85 9.52
C SER A 101 3.30 -8.63 10.46
N LYS A 102 4.46 -8.14 10.92
CA LYS A 102 4.55 -6.89 11.69
C LYS A 102 3.89 -5.70 10.97
N TRP A 103 3.97 -5.65 9.64
CA TRP A 103 3.44 -4.54 8.83
C TRP A 103 1.92 -4.61 8.69
N VAL A 104 1.36 -5.81 8.60
CA VAL A 104 -0.09 -6.03 8.64
C VAL A 104 -0.66 -5.57 9.98
N ARG A 105 -0.05 -6.02 11.09
CA ARG A 105 -0.44 -5.59 12.44
C ARG A 105 -0.40 -4.07 12.61
N LYS A 106 0.70 -3.44 12.20
CA LYS A 106 0.84 -1.99 12.25
C LYS A 106 -0.18 -1.26 11.37
N SER A 107 -0.50 -1.80 10.20
CA SER A 107 -1.53 -1.21 9.33
C SER A 107 -2.90 -1.26 9.99
N ARG A 108 -3.25 -2.37 10.66
CA ARG A 108 -4.49 -2.46 11.47
C ARG A 108 -4.52 -1.42 12.58
N GLU A 109 -3.40 -1.23 13.28
CA GLU A 109 -3.28 -0.20 14.33
C GLU A 109 -3.49 1.20 13.74
N ARG A 110 -2.82 1.52 12.63
CA ARG A 110 -2.97 2.82 11.95
C ARG A 110 -4.38 3.07 11.43
N LEU A 111 -5.06 2.07 10.87
CA LEU A 111 -6.45 2.23 10.46
C LEU A 111 -7.34 2.62 11.63
N LYS A 112 -7.21 1.95 12.79
CA LYS A 112 -7.98 2.32 13.98
C LYS A 112 -7.74 3.77 14.42
N GLU A 113 -6.52 4.27 14.25
CA GLU A 113 -6.17 5.65 14.58
C GLU A 113 -6.84 6.66 13.63
N ILE A 114 -6.82 6.40 12.32
CA ILE A 114 -7.20 7.40 11.30
C ILE A 114 -8.64 7.24 10.78
N GLU A 115 -9.27 6.09 11.00
CA GLU A 115 -10.61 5.77 10.51
C GLU A 115 -11.69 6.77 10.95
N PRO A 116 -11.69 7.30 12.20
CA PRO A 116 -12.65 8.34 12.58
C PRO A 116 -12.53 9.61 11.73
N GLU A 117 -11.31 10.08 11.49
CA GLU A 117 -11.05 11.29 10.69
C GLU A 117 -11.38 11.05 9.22
N TYR A 118 -11.03 9.88 8.69
CA TYR A 118 -11.38 9.47 7.34
C TYR A 118 -12.90 9.42 7.13
N ASN A 119 -13.64 8.81 8.06
CA ASN A 119 -15.09 8.71 7.99
C ASN A 119 -15.76 10.09 8.08
N ALA A 120 -15.25 10.98 8.92
CA ALA A 120 -15.74 12.36 9.00
C ALA A 120 -15.56 13.10 7.66
N TRP A 121 -14.39 12.94 7.02
CA TRP A 121 -14.13 13.49 5.68
C TRP A 121 -15.08 12.90 4.62
N VAL A 122 -15.30 11.57 4.62
CA VAL A 122 -16.25 10.93 3.69
C VAL A 122 -17.68 11.47 3.86
N GLN A 123 -18.14 11.63 5.11
CA GLN A 123 -19.47 12.18 5.39
C GLN A 123 -19.59 13.64 4.94
N GLN A 124 -18.53 14.43 5.12
CA GLN A 124 -18.50 15.81 4.61
C GLN A 124 -18.64 15.82 3.08
N LEU A 125 -17.86 15.01 2.37
CA LEU A 125 -17.94 14.92 0.91
C LEU A 125 -19.32 14.48 0.42
N GLN A 126 -19.96 13.52 1.09
CA GLN A 126 -21.31 13.09 0.75
C GLN A 126 -22.31 14.26 0.80
N LYS A 127 -22.25 15.07 1.86
CA LYS A 127 -23.10 16.27 1.99
C LYS A 127 -22.83 17.30 0.90
N GLU A 128 -21.56 17.52 0.55
CA GLU A 128 -21.18 18.44 -0.53
C GLU A 128 -21.72 17.97 -1.90
N ILE A 129 -21.63 16.67 -2.18
CA ILE A 129 -22.17 16.05 -3.40
C ILE A 129 -23.70 16.18 -3.46
N GLU A 130 -24.40 15.90 -2.34
CA GLU A 130 -25.85 16.03 -2.25
C GLU A 130 -26.32 17.48 -2.48
N ALA A 131 -25.64 18.45 -1.85
CA ALA A 131 -25.91 19.87 -2.03
C ALA A 131 -25.69 20.33 -3.48
N ALA A 132 -24.59 19.87 -4.12
CA ALA A 132 -24.31 20.15 -5.52
C ALA A 132 -25.34 19.53 -6.47
N SER A 133 -25.77 18.28 -6.20
CA SER A 133 -26.82 17.58 -6.95
C SER A 133 -28.15 18.33 -6.89
N TYR A 134 -28.54 18.81 -5.70
CA TYR A 134 -29.75 19.60 -5.52
C TYR A 134 -29.69 20.92 -6.31
N LYS A 135 -28.57 21.65 -6.24
CA LYS A 135 -28.36 22.91 -6.96
C LYS A 135 -28.47 22.75 -8.48
N ASN A 136 -28.00 21.63 -9.02
CA ASN A 136 -28.08 21.32 -10.45
C ASN A 136 -29.50 20.93 -10.90
N LYS A 137 -30.33 20.38 -10.02
CA LYS A 137 -31.74 20.05 -10.31
C LYS A 137 -32.68 21.26 -10.22
N ALA A 138 -32.30 22.28 -9.47
CA ALA A 138 -33.08 23.51 -9.29
C ALA A 138 -32.80 24.59 -10.37
N LYS A 139 -31.97 24.28 -11.36
CA LYS A 139 -31.60 25.14 -12.49
C LYS A 139 -32.15 24.56 -13.78
#